data_AF-A0A928DY04-F1
#
_entry.id   AF-A0A928DY04-F1
#
_cell.length_a   1.000
_cell.length_b   1.000
_cell.length_c   1.000
_cell.angle_alpha   90.00
_cell.angle_beta   90.00
_cell.angle_gamma   90.00
#
_symmetry.space_group_name_H-M   'P 1'
#
loop_
_entity.id
_entity.type
_entity.pdbx_description
1 polymer ?
#
loop_
_entity_poly.entity_id
_entity_poly.type
_entity_poly.pdbx_seq_one_letter_code
_entity_poly.pdbx_strand_id
1 'polypeptide(L)'
;MPDPFIPRSIGHYKEFTEACKQNNPKLARCAFAYAGRLTETVLLGLVAYRAGKTIEWDPDNFRTSEGDANVLLERVYRKGWTL
;
A
#
# COMPACT_ATOMS: atom_id res chain seq x y z
N MET A 1 -18.84 -6.98 -26.77
CA MET A 1 -17.63 -6.40 -26.14
C MET A 1 -16.55 -7.47 -26.16
N PRO A 2 -15.27 -7.16 -26.41
CA PRO A 2 -14.23 -8.20 -26.44
C PRO A 2 -13.94 -8.68 -25.01
N ASP A 3 -13.66 -9.97 -24.86
CA ASP A 3 -13.16 -10.53 -23.61
C ASP A 3 -11.67 -10.18 -23.41
N PRO A 4 -11.22 -9.86 -22.19
CA PRO A 4 -11.95 -9.93 -20.91
C PRO A 4 -12.68 -8.62 -20.50
N PHE A 5 -13.86 -8.77 -19.89
CA PHE A 5 -14.71 -7.65 -19.44
C PHE A 5 -14.84 -7.59 -17.90
N ILE A 6 -14.64 -6.41 -17.32
CA ILE A 6 -14.80 -6.16 -15.89
C ILE A 6 -16.25 -5.70 -15.63
N PRO A 7 -17.02 -6.36 -14.74
CA PRO A 7 -18.38 -5.95 -14.43
C PRO A 7 -18.41 -4.55 -13.81
N ARG A 8 -19.46 -3.79 -14.12
CA ARG A 8 -19.66 -2.45 -13.54
C ARG A 8 -19.68 -2.53 -12.01
N SER A 9 -19.00 -1.58 -11.37
CA SER A 9 -19.04 -1.44 -9.92
C SER A 9 -20.47 -1.15 -9.46
N ILE A 10 -20.88 -1.79 -8.37
CA ILE A 10 -22.14 -1.48 -7.68
C ILE A 10 -22.01 -0.23 -6.78
N GLY A 11 -20.84 0.40 -6.76
CA GLY A 11 -20.46 1.54 -5.92
C GLY A 11 -19.57 1.11 -4.75
N HIS A 12 -18.51 1.89 -4.50
CA HIS A 12 -17.45 1.58 -3.53
C HIS A 12 -17.97 1.17 -2.14
N TYR A 13 -18.90 1.94 -1.57
CA TYR A 13 -19.46 1.66 -0.24
C TYR A 13 -20.29 0.37 -0.20
N LYS A 14 -21.01 0.05 -1.27
CA LYS A 14 -21.80 -1.18 -1.37
C LYS A 14 -20.91 -2.39 -1.52
N GLU A 15 -19.87 -2.30 -2.35
CA GLU A 15 -18.85 -3.35 -2.49
C GLU A 15 -18.23 -3.71 -1.13
N PHE A 16 -17.82 -2.70 -0.35
CA PHE A 16 -17.25 -2.92 0.98
C PHE A 16 -18.26 -3.54 1.94
N THR A 17 -19.48 -2.99 2.00
CA THR A 17 -20.53 -3.48 2.91
C THR A 17 -20.90 -4.94 2.63
N GLU A 18 -21.07 -5.31 1.35
CA GLU A 18 -21.37 -6.68 0.95
C GLU A 18 -20.19 -7.62 1.19
N ALA A 19 -18.96 -7.18 0.94
CA ALA A 19 -17.76 -7.94 1.29
C ALA A 19 -17.72 -8.31 2.78
N CYS A 20 -18.03 -7.36 3.66
CA CYS A 20 -18.09 -7.59 5.10
C CYS A 20 -19.22 -8.56 5.48
N LYS A 21 -20.45 -8.33 4.99
CA LYS A 21 -21.61 -9.19 5.31
C LYS A 21 -21.43 -10.62 4.87
N GLN A 22 -20.82 -10.83 3.70
CA GLN A 22 -20.62 -12.14 3.11
C GLN A 22 -19.29 -12.78 3.53
N ASN A 23 -18.52 -12.11 4.38
CA ASN A 23 -17.16 -12.51 4.75
C ASN A 23 -16.30 -12.87 3.54
N ASN A 24 -16.41 -12.09 2.47
CA ASN A 24 -15.75 -12.32 1.19
C ASN A 24 -14.96 -11.08 0.73
N PRO A 25 -13.68 -10.97 1.13
CA PRO A 25 -12.83 -9.83 0.78
C PRO A 25 -12.66 -9.59 -0.72
N LYS A 26 -12.88 -10.61 -1.57
CA LYS A 26 -12.76 -10.47 -3.03
C LYS A 26 -13.83 -9.57 -3.65
N LEU A 27 -14.93 -9.32 -2.93
CA LEU A 27 -15.99 -8.40 -3.37
C LEU A 27 -15.58 -6.93 -3.21
N ALA A 28 -14.64 -6.63 -2.31
CA ALA A 28 -14.11 -5.29 -2.13
C ALA A 28 -12.99 -5.06 -3.16
N ARG A 29 -13.27 -4.26 -4.20
CA ARG A 29 -12.24 -3.87 -5.19
C ARG A 29 -11.14 -2.99 -4.59
N CYS A 30 -11.40 -2.42 -3.42
CA CYS A 30 -10.46 -1.65 -2.60
C CYS A 30 -9.74 -2.49 -1.53
N ALA A 31 -9.51 -3.79 -1.78
CA ALA A 31 -8.87 -4.66 -0.81
C ALA A 31 -7.53 -4.11 -0.31
N PHE A 32 -7.31 -4.15 1.01
CA PHE A 32 -6.07 -3.67 1.65
C PHE A 32 -4.81 -4.36 1.12
N ALA A 33 -4.91 -5.64 0.73
CA ALA A 33 -3.80 -6.36 0.12
C ALA A 33 -3.32 -5.73 -1.20
N TYR A 34 -4.22 -5.10 -1.96
CA TYR A 34 -3.87 -4.35 -3.16
C TYR A 34 -3.48 -2.91 -2.82
N ALA A 35 -4.33 -2.21 -2.09
CA ALA A 35 -4.13 -0.80 -1.77
C ALA A 35 -2.84 -0.55 -0.96
N GLY A 36 -2.51 -1.43 -0.01
CA GLY A 36 -1.31 -1.35 0.80
C GLY A 36 -0.04 -1.38 -0.05
N ARG A 37 0.09 -2.38 -0.93
CA ARG A 37 1.25 -2.50 -1.84
C ARG A 37 1.34 -1.34 -2.83
N LEU A 38 0.20 -0.86 -3.33
CA LEU A 38 0.17 0.33 -4.20
C LEU A 38 0.71 1.56 -3.47
N THR A 39 0.21 1.82 -2.25
CA THR A 39 0.67 2.95 -1.44
C THR A 39 2.14 2.80 -1.08
N GLU A 40 2.59 1.61 -0.69
CA GLU A 40 4.00 1.31 -0.42
C GLU A 40 4.90 1.68 -1.60
N THR A 41 4.58 1.22 -2.82
CA THR A 41 5.37 1.55 -4.02
C THR A 41 5.45 3.06 -4.26
N VAL A 42 4.34 3.78 -4.10
CA VAL A 42 4.33 5.24 -4.27
C VAL A 42 5.20 5.94 -3.22
N LEU A 43 5.16 5.48 -1.96
CA LEU A 43 5.98 6.03 -0.88
C LEU A 43 7.48 5.74 -1.10
N LEU A 44 7.83 4.53 -1.55
CA LEU A 44 9.22 4.19 -1.90
C LEU A 44 9.76 5.08 -3.03
N GLY A 45 8.91 5.48 -3.98
CA GLY A 45 9.27 6.47 -5.00
C GLY A 45 9.66 7.84 -4.40
N LEU A 46 8.97 8.27 -3.35
CA LEU A 46 9.32 9.51 -2.62
C LEU A 46 10.62 9.35 -1.82
N VAL A 47 10.87 8.16 -1.26
CA VAL A 47 12.12 7.85 -0.55
C VAL A 47 13.30 7.94 -1.52
N ALA A 48 13.21 7.28 -2.68
CA ALA A 48 14.24 7.34 -3.73
C ALA A 48 14.48 8.78 -4.20
N TYR A 49 13.41 9.54 -4.44
CA TYR A 49 13.49 10.95 -4.81
C TYR A 49 14.25 11.80 -3.77
N ARG A 50 13.91 11.64 -2.48
CA ARG A 50 14.55 12.38 -1.39
C ARG A 50 16.00 11.93 -1.12
N ALA A 51 16.30 10.65 -1.33
CA ALA A 51 17.64 10.10 -1.22
C ALA A 51 18.53 10.49 -2.43
N GLY A 52 17.94 10.90 -3.54
CA GLY A 52 18.65 11.31 -4.75
C GLY A 52 19.31 10.14 -5.50
N LYS A 53 18.84 8.90 -5.29
CA LYS A 53 19.40 7.67 -5.88
C LYS A 53 18.35 6.58 -5.99
N THR A 54 18.64 5.59 -6.83
CA THR A 54 17.90 4.33 -6.84
C THR A 54 18.05 3.63 -5.49
N ILE A 55 16.98 3.01 -5.02
CA ILE A 55 16.97 2.20 -3.80
C ILE A 55 16.56 0.78 -4.15
N GLU A 56 17.19 -0.19 -3.49
CA GLU A 56 16.78 -1.60 -3.56
C GLU A 56 15.96 -1.94 -2.30
N TRP A 57 14.72 -2.40 -2.50
CA TRP A 57 13.75 -2.64 -1.43
C TRP A 57 13.73 -4.11 -0.97
N ASP A 58 13.86 -4.33 0.33
CA ASP A 58 13.69 -5.61 1.03
C ASP A 58 12.31 -5.61 1.73
N PRO A 59 11.26 -6.16 1.11
CA PRO A 59 9.90 -6.13 1.64
C PRO A 59 9.71 -7.05 2.85
N ASP A 60 10.58 -8.03 3.05
CA ASP A 60 10.47 -8.96 4.18
C ASP A 60 10.97 -8.31 5.48
N ASN A 61 12.00 -7.47 5.38
CA ASN A 61 12.58 -6.75 6.52
C ASN A 61 12.21 -5.26 6.57
N PHE A 62 11.42 -4.77 5.61
CA PHE A 62 10.99 -3.37 5.48
C PHE A 62 12.15 -2.36 5.50
N ARG A 63 13.16 -2.58 4.65
CA ARG A 63 14.36 -1.72 4.59
C ARG A 63 14.90 -1.57 3.17
N THR A 64 15.68 -0.52 2.95
CA THR A 64 16.51 -0.33 1.74
C THR A 64 17.92 -0.84 1.97
N SER A 65 18.56 -1.32 0.90
CA SER A 65 19.98 -1.67 0.90
C SER A 65 20.88 -0.45 1.14
N GLU A 66 20.43 0.71 0.70
CA GLU A 66 21.05 2.01 0.94
C GLU A 66 20.72 2.46 2.36
N GLY A 67 21.61 2.12 3.30
CA GLY A 67 21.40 2.31 4.74
C GLY A 67 20.95 3.71 5.16
N ASP A 68 21.43 4.75 4.46
CA ASP A 68 21.09 6.15 4.72
C ASP A 68 19.65 6.52 4.33
N ALA A 69 19.05 5.84 3.35
CA ALA A 69 17.66 6.05 2.97
C ALA A 69 16.66 5.49 4.00
N ASN A 70 17.08 4.52 4.84
CA ASN A 70 16.20 3.94 5.86
C ASN A 70 15.69 4.97 6.88
N VAL A 71 16.44 6.05 7.12
CA VAL A 71 16.01 7.16 8.00
C VAL A 71 14.72 7.82 7.49
N LEU A 72 14.42 7.71 6.20
CA LEU A 72 13.21 8.26 5.58
C LEU A 72 12.00 7.32 5.68
N LEU A 73 12.20 6.06 6.04
CA LEU A 73 11.13 5.05 6.18
C LEU A 73 10.44 5.14 7.55
N GLU A 74 11.17 5.60 8.56
CA GLU A 74 10.66 5.68 9.92
C GLU A 74 10.11 7.06 10.25
N ARG A 75 9.08 7.08 11.10
CA ARG A 75 8.56 8.31 11.70
C ARG A 75 9.12 8.48 13.09
N VAL A 76 9.73 9.63 13.35
CA VAL A 76 10.06 10.04 14.72
C VAL A 76 8.75 10.37 15.45
N TYR A 77 8.37 9.52 16.40
CA TYR A 77 7.21 9.76 17.26
C TYR A 77 7.47 10.91 18.23
N ARG A 78 6.40 11.64 18.58
CA ARG A 78 6.48 12.69 19.59
C ARG A 78 6.75 12.06 20.96
N LYS A 79 7.52 12.75 21.80
CA LYS A 79 7.75 12.35 23.20
C LYS A 79 6.44 11.95 23.90
N GLY A 80 6.43 10.77 24.51
CA GLY A 80 5.27 10.19 25.21
C GLY A 80 4.36 9.30 24.34
N TRP A 81 4.62 9.17 23.04
CA TRP A 81 3.90 8.27 22.14
C TRP A 81 4.84 7.18 21.63
N THR A 82 4.52 5.92 21.91
CA THR A 82 5.22 4.72 21.43
C THR A 82 4.22 3.79 20.74
N LEU A 83 4.67 3.05 19.72
CA LEU A 83 3.87 2.05 19.01
C LEU A 83 4.01 0.67 19.67
#